data_AF-A0A2E8HH88-F1
#
_entry.id   AF-A0A2E8HH88-F1
#
_cell.length_a   1.000
_cell.length_b   1.000
_cell.length_c   1.000
_cell.angle_alpha   90.00
_cell.angle_beta   90.00
_cell.angle_gamma   90.00
#
_symmetry.space_group_name_H-M   'P 1'
#
loop_
_entity.id
_entity.type
_entity.pdbx_description
1 polymer ?
#
loop_
_entity_poly.entity_id
_entity_poly.type
_entity_poly.pdbx_seq_one_letter_code
_entity_poly.pdbx_strand_id
1 'polypeptide(L)'
;MIKVTSFELFRERRSDIPTELKEDVALPTLIVEHSDFDELLWALRLTEFFGDTSRSFGYQPNVQWRQEGTGEVSYVDAPVSAEAGPTSGTCSCHVRSQEDALTFEIGVTNRSGQEWPDCWAWLCFIHRWGRAFQANCELPVGEPEDPWVAVNCLDAPLERWLKWCPVAEHAEIAQRIGGNHQARWQPHIQATQGAVRAWRVDGASQQFIQLTSPDAIILGWSHWPCTDMGVHFGTLEPGQTGTVSGQLEFFEKSFVPI
;
A
#
# COMPACT_ATOMS: atom_id res chain seq x y z
N MET A 1 11.54 18.25 3.03
CA MET A 1 12.49 17.12 3.02
C MET A 1 11.86 15.92 3.70
N ILE A 2 11.74 14.81 2.95
CA ILE A 2 11.16 13.58 3.46
C ILE A 2 12.18 12.78 4.27
N LYS A 3 11.73 12.23 5.39
CA LYS A 3 12.47 11.30 6.23
C LYS A 3 11.73 9.99 6.31
N VAL A 4 12.46 8.90 6.08
CA VAL A 4 11.94 7.52 6.19
C VAL A 4 12.68 6.83 7.33
N THR A 5 11.92 6.23 8.25
CA THR A 5 12.46 5.52 9.41
C THR A 5 11.73 4.20 9.57
N SER A 6 12.42 3.12 9.94
CA SER A 6 11.73 1.89 10.34
C SER A 6 10.85 2.14 11.56
N PHE A 7 9.74 1.41 11.68
CA PHE A 7 8.84 1.60 12.81
C PHE A 7 9.52 1.30 14.16
N GLU A 8 10.43 0.33 14.21
CA GLU A 8 11.21 0.02 15.42
C GLU A 8 12.03 1.22 15.89
N LEU A 9 12.80 1.84 14.98
CA LEU A 9 13.63 3.00 15.29
C LEU A 9 12.80 4.24 15.61
N PHE A 10 11.66 4.41 14.95
CA PHE A 10 10.72 5.48 15.24
C PHE A 10 10.20 5.37 16.68
N ARG A 11 9.88 4.15 17.13
CA ARG A 11 9.34 3.91 18.48
C ARG A 11 10.31 4.18 19.61
N GLU A 12 11.60 4.00 19.37
CA GLU A 12 12.63 4.36 20.35
C GLU A 12 12.73 5.88 20.59
N ARG A 13 12.27 6.69 19.61
CA ARG A 13 12.44 8.15 19.60
C ARG A 13 11.19 8.92 20.01
N ARG A 14 10.00 8.32 19.91
CA ARG A 14 8.71 8.96 20.19
C ARG A 14 7.86 8.14 21.15
N SER A 15 7.34 8.78 22.21
CA SER A 15 6.50 8.14 23.22
C SER A 15 5.00 8.13 22.86
N ASP A 16 4.58 8.99 21.93
CA ASP A 16 3.20 9.26 21.58
C ASP A 16 2.69 8.43 20.39
N ILE A 17 3.12 7.17 20.27
CA ILE A 17 2.72 6.33 19.14
C ILE A 17 1.25 5.89 19.29
N PRO A 18 0.42 5.98 18.22
CA PRO A 18 -0.93 5.42 18.24
C PRO A 18 -0.94 3.95 18.67
N THR A 19 -1.95 3.60 19.47
CA THR A 19 -2.14 2.23 19.97
C THR A 19 -2.23 1.22 18.83
N GLU A 20 -2.82 1.61 17.71
CA GLU A 20 -3.02 0.78 16.53
C GLU A 20 -1.69 0.38 15.87
N LEU A 21 -0.68 1.26 15.86
CA LEU A 21 0.64 0.87 15.38
C LEU A 21 1.42 0.06 16.41
N LYS A 22 1.12 0.19 17.72
CA LYS A 22 1.79 -0.59 18.78
C LYS A 22 1.48 -2.08 18.70
N GLU A 23 0.30 -2.45 18.20
CA GLU A 23 -0.13 -3.85 18.06
C GLU A 23 0.53 -4.55 16.84
N ASP A 24 1.01 -3.78 15.86
CA ASP A 24 1.36 -4.26 14.52
C ASP A 24 2.87 -4.31 14.22
N VAL A 25 3.72 -4.32 15.25
CA VAL A 25 5.21 -4.36 15.14
C VAL A 25 5.71 -5.60 14.38
N ALA A 26 4.85 -6.60 14.20
CA ALA A 26 5.20 -7.81 13.46
C ALA A 26 5.24 -7.62 11.93
N LEU A 27 4.88 -6.44 11.41
CA LEU A 27 4.76 -6.19 9.97
C LEU A 27 5.82 -5.21 9.47
N PRO A 28 6.37 -5.42 8.25
CA PRO A 28 7.34 -4.53 7.63
C PRO A 28 6.76 -3.14 7.41
N THR A 29 7.00 -2.23 8.36
CA THR A 29 6.37 -0.90 8.40
C THR A 29 7.43 0.20 8.36
N LEU A 30 7.30 1.08 7.39
CA LEU A 30 8.09 2.31 7.32
C LEU A 30 7.25 3.50 7.77
N ILE A 31 7.83 4.32 8.64
CA ILE A 31 7.30 5.63 8.99
C ILE A 31 7.90 6.67 8.06
N VAL A 32 7.01 7.41 7.41
CA VAL A 32 7.35 8.54 6.57
C VAL A 32 7.00 9.81 7.32
N GLU A 33 7.90 10.78 7.29
CA GLU A 33 7.73 12.11 7.87
C GLU A 33 8.16 13.15 6.82
N HIS A 34 7.44 14.27 6.70
CA HIS A 34 7.81 15.37 5.81
C HIS A 34 7.77 16.67 6.60
N SER A 35 8.84 17.48 6.50
CA SER A 35 9.02 18.71 7.28
C SER A 35 7.84 19.69 7.21
N ASP A 36 7.28 19.87 6.02
CA ASP A 36 6.22 20.84 5.73
C ASP A 36 4.79 20.27 5.86
N PHE A 37 4.69 18.99 6.23
CA PHE A 37 3.43 18.28 6.42
C PHE A 37 3.43 17.65 7.83
N ASP A 38 3.69 18.47 8.83
CA ASP A 38 3.71 18.12 10.24
C ASP A 38 2.38 17.54 10.74
N GLU A 39 2.41 16.80 11.84
CA GLU A 39 1.25 16.12 12.47
C GLU A 39 0.74 14.84 11.81
N LEU A 40 1.26 14.45 10.64
CA LEU A 40 0.87 13.22 9.98
C LEU A 40 1.97 12.18 10.02
N LEU A 41 1.65 11.07 10.67
CA LEU A 41 2.46 9.88 10.60
C LEU A 41 1.87 8.99 9.50
N TRP A 42 2.59 8.87 8.40
CA TRP A 42 2.23 7.90 7.36
C TRP A 42 3.02 6.63 7.60
N ALA A 43 2.30 5.53 7.70
CA ALA A 43 2.90 4.21 7.77
C ALA A 43 2.63 3.49 6.45
N LEU A 44 3.71 3.10 5.77
CA LEU A 44 3.62 2.25 4.59
C LEU A 44 3.99 0.84 4.99
N ARG A 45 3.00 -0.06 4.93
CA ARG A 45 3.22 -1.49 4.97
C ARG A 45 3.44 -1.96 3.56
N LEU A 46 4.66 -2.36 3.28
CA LEU A 46 5.05 -2.63 1.90
C LEU A 46 4.57 -3.99 1.41
N THR A 47 4.17 -4.90 2.27
CA THR A 47 3.79 -6.25 1.82
C THR A 47 2.97 -6.95 2.91
N GLU A 48 1.74 -7.36 2.63
CA GLU A 48 0.97 -8.19 3.56
C GLU A 48 0.89 -9.65 3.11
N PHE A 49 0.57 -9.94 1.85
CA PHE A 49 0.40 -11.32 1.36
C PHE A 49 1.22 -11.57 0.11
N PHE A 50 1.75 -12.79 -0.06
CA PHE A 50 2.35 -13.25 -1.32
C PHE A 50 1.82 -14.64 -1.62
N GLY A 51 0.98 -14.78 -2.65
CA GLY A 51 0.45 -16.09 -2.96
C GLY A 51 -0.37 -16.15 -4.24
N ASP A 52 -0.60 -17.39 -4.70
CA ASP A 52 -1.54 -17.63 -5.77
C ASP A 52 -2.94 -17.22 -5.32
N THR A 53 -3.74 -16.79 -6.28
CA THR A 53 -5.08 -16.29 -6.00
C THR A 53 -6.01 -17.34 -5.39
N SER A 54 -5.63 -18.61 -5.23
CA SER A 54 -6.49 -19.73 -4.88
C SER A 54 -6.58 -20.03 -3.38
N ARG A 55 -5.80 -19.36 -2.51
CA ARG A 55 -5.72 -19.71 -1.07
C ARG A 55 -5.68 -18.53 -0.08
N SER A 56 -5.55 -18.85 1.21
CA SER A 56 -5.75 -17.96 2.36
C SER A 56 -4.69 -16.87 2.54
N PHE A 57 -5.10 -15.72 3.08
CA PHE A 57 -4.24 -14.59 3.41
C PHE A 57 -3.30 -14.91 4.59
N GLY A 58 -2.07 -14.41 4.47
CA GLY A 58 -1.12 -14.30 5.58
C GLY A 58 -0.59 -12.87 5.62
N TYR A 59 0.05 -12.53 6.73
CA TYR A 59 0.78 -11.28 6.88
C TYR A 59 2.27 -11.56 6.71
N GLN A 60 2.98 -10.69 5.99
CA GLN A 60 4.42 -10.76 5.84
C GLN A 60 5.07 -10.71 7.23
N PRO A 61 5.95 -11.67 7.58
CA PRO A 61 6.67 -11.62 8.84
C PRO A 61 7.52 -10.36 8.95
N ASN A 62 7.84 -9.98 10.19
CA ASN A 62 8.63 -8.77 10.41
C ASN A 62 9.97 -8.87 9.68
N VAL A 63 10.39 -7.75 9.09
CA VAL A 63 11.66 -7.63 8.37
C VAL A 63 12.57 -6.69 9.12
N GLN A 64 13.88 -6.97 9.07
CA GLN A 64 14.87 -6.05 9.60
C GLN A 64 15.23 -5.02 8.54
N TRP A 65 14.62 -3.84 8.64
CA TRP A 65 15.01 -2.69 7.85
C TRP A 65 16.44 -2.26 8.17
N ARG A 66 17.22 -2.05 7.11
CA ARG A 66 18.60 -1.56 7.14
C ARG A 66 18.62 -0.14 6.62
N GLN A 67 19.34 0.73 7.31
CA GLN A 67 19.66 2.06 6.82
C GLN A 67 20.88 1.95 5.90
N GLU A 68 20.69 2.17 4.60
CA GLU A 68 21.77 2.08 3.61
C GLU A 68 22.48 3.43 3.40
N GLY A 69 21.76 4.52 3.66
CA GLY A 69 22.26 5.88 3.49
C GLY A 69 21.27 6.92 4.03
N THR A 70 21.58 8.20 3.81
CA THR A 70 20.63 9.27 4.13
C THR A 70 19.44 9.16 3.19
N GLY A 71 18.25 8.84 3.72
CA GLY A 71 17.04 8.71 2.92
C GLY A 71 16.86 7.37 2.22
N GLU A 72 17.73 6.39 2.46
CA GLU A 72 17.62 5.05 1.86
C GLU A 72 17.47 3.99 2.95
N VAL A 73 16.42 3.17 2.82
CA VAL A 73 16.15 2.03 3.68
C VAL A 73 15.82 0.79 2.85
N SER A 74 16.29 -0.36 3.28
CA SER A 74 16.06 -1.61 2.56
C SER A 74 15.84 -2.80 3.49
N TYR A 75 15.22 -3.85 2.98
CA TYR A 75 15.41 -5.20 3.51
C TYR A 75 15.64 -6.16 2.33
N VAL A 76 16.38 -7.24 2.60
CA VAL A 76 16.72 -8.22 1.57
C VAL A 76 16.45 -9.62 2.06
N ASP A 77 16.02 -10.48 1.13
CA ASP A 77 15.85 -11.91 1.34
C ASP A 77 14.94 -12.28 2.53
N ALA A 78 13.93 -11.47 2.81
CA ALA A 78 12.93 -11.79 3.83
C ALA A 78 12.05 -12.94 3.34
N PRO A 79 11.72 -13.93 4.18
CA PRO A 79 10.88 -15.05 3.76
C PRO A 79 9.49 -14.54 3.39
N VAL A 80 8.94 -14.93 2.25
CA VAL A 80 7.56 -14.54 1.91
C VAL A 80 6.54 -15.19 2.85
N SER A 81 5.43 -14.51 3.11
CA SER A 81 4.23 -15.12 3.69
C SER A 81 3.45 -15.91 2.62
N ALA A 82 4.04 -17.00 2.12
CA ALA A 82 3.38 -17.94 1.21
C ALA A 82 3.06 -19.26 1.91
N GLU A 83 1.98 -19.92 1.49
CA GLU A 83 1.49 -21.18 2.07
C GLU A 83 2.47 -22.35 1.92
N ALA A 84 3.35 -22.31 0.91
CA ALA A 84 4.42 -23.29 0.72
C ALA A 84 5.53 -23.21 1.80
N GLY A 85 5.35 -22.35 2.81
CA GLY A 85 6.24 -22.18 3.95
C GLY A 85 7.29 -21.10 3.72
N PRO A 86 7.98 -20.66 4.79
CA PRO A 86 8.92 -19.54 4.77
C PRO A 86 10.14 -19.75 3.86
N THR A 87 10.37 -20.98 3.38
CA THR A 87 11.46 -21.32 2.45
C THR A 87 11.06 -21.29 0.98
N SER A 88 9.77 -21.08 0.69
CA SER A 88 9.25 -21.16 -0.68
C SER A 88 9.61 -19.95 -1.54
N GLY A 89 10.02 -18.84 -0.94
CA GLY A 89 10.57 -17.70 -1.65
C GLY A 89 11.00 -16.59 -0.72
N THR A 90 11.47 -15.52 -1.33
CA THR A 90 11.94 -14.34 -0.59
C THR A 90 11.43 -13.07 -1.21
N CYS A 91 11.23 -12.04 -0.39
CA CYS A 91 11.02 -10.68 -0.85
C CYS A 91 12.16 -9.76 -0.38
N SER A 92 12.40 -8.74 -1.18
CA SER A 92 13.29 -7.63 -0.87
C SER A 92 12.56 -6.34 -1.18
N CYS A 93 12.84 -5.28 -0.43
CA CYS A 93 12.34 -3.96 -0.76
C CYS A 93 13.42 -2.93 -0.57
N HIS A 94 13.45 -1.96 -1.48
CA HIS A 94 14.30 -0.80 -1.41
C HIS A 94 13.44 0.46 -1.49
N VAL A 95 13.60 1.38 -0.54
CA VAL A 95 12.92 2.67 -0.52
C VAL A 95 13.95 3.78 -0.50
N ARG A 96 13.76 4.76 -1.40
CA ARG A 96 14.60 5.94 -1.52
C ARG A 96 13.75 7.20 -1.40
N SER A 97 14.14 8.10 -0.50
CA SER A 97 13.58 9.43 -0.42
C SER A 97 14.25 10.38 -1.39
N GLN A 98 13.43 11.22 -2.01
CA GLN A 98 13.79 12.38 -2.80
C GLN A 98 13.25 13.63 -2.08
N GLU A 99 13.29 14.79 -2.72
CA GLU A 99 12.84 16.05 -2.11
C GLU A 99 11.36 16.00 -1.72
N ASP A 100 10.49 15.64 -2.68
CA ASP A 100 9.03 15.65 -2.56
C ASP A 100 8.37 14.27 -2.84
N ALA A 101 9.18 13.21 -2.96
CA ALA A 101 8.67 11.86 -3.16
C ALA A 101 9.51 10.77 -2.50
N LEU A 102 8.89 9.62 -2.27
CA LEU A 102 9.58 8.35 -2.06
C LEU A 102 9.38 7.46 -3.28
N THR A 103 10.41 6.76 -3.70
CA THR A 103 10.28 5.65 -4.64
C THR A 103 10.52 4.34 -3.91
N PHE A 104 9.70 3.33 -4.18
CA PHE A 104 9.92 1.97 -3.69
C PHE A 104 10.06 0.99 -4.86
N GLU A 105 10.85 -0.05 -4.62
CA GLU A 105 10.94 -1.23 -5.45
C GLU A 105 10.77 -2.45 -4.54
N ILE A 106 9.90 -3.37 -4.92
CA ILE A 106 9.69 -4.65 -4.22
C ILE A 106 10.04 -5.75 -5.20
N GLY A 107 10.96 -6.63 -4.81
CA GLY A 107 11.32 -7.83 -5.54
C GLY A 107 10.80 -9.07 -4.80
N VAL A 108 10.27 -10.03 -5.55
CA VAL A 108 9.82 -11.33 -5.03
C VAL A 108 10.46 -12.44 -5.83
N THR A 109 11.18 -13.33 -5.16
CA THR A 109 11.83 -14.49 -5.75
C THR A 109 11.11 -15.76 -5.36
N ASN A 110 10.62 -16.52 -6.35
CA ASN A 110 10.12 -17.87 -6.12
C ASN A 110 11.31 -18.81 -5.93
N ARG A 111 11.49 -19.36 -4.73
CA ARG A 111 12.54 -20.36 -4.40
C ARG A 111 11.98 -21.78 -4.31
N SER A 112 10.70 -21.96 -4.60
CA SER A 112 10.05 -23.27 -4.56
C SER A 112 10.37 -24.06 -5.84
N GLY A 113 10.05 -25.35 -5.82
CA GLY A 113 10.16 -26.21 -7.01
C GLY A 113 8.94 -26.13 -7.93
N GLN A 114 7.99 -25.23 -7.67
CA GLN A 114 6.72 -25.10 -8.39
C GLN A 114 6.54 -23.67 -8.90
N GLU A 115 5.81 -23.53 -10.01
CA GLU A 115 5.36 -22.23 -10.51
C GLU A 115 4.45 -21.54 -9.48
N TRP A 116 4.57 -20.21 -9.36
CA TRP A 116 3.60 -19.37 -8.67
C TRP A 116 2.77 -18.61 -9.70
N PRO A 117 1.57 -19.11 -10.05
CA PRO A 117 0.71 -18.45 -11.01
C PRO A 117 0.08 -17.20 -10.37
N ASP A 118 0.10 -16.09 -11.11
CA ASP A 118 -0.47 -14.80 -10.68
C ASP A 118 -0.03 -14.43 -9.26
N CYS A 119 1.22 -14.01 -9.07
CA CYS A 119 1.78 -13.63 -7.78
C CYS A 119 1.45 -12.15 -7.46
N TRP A 120 1.01 -11.89 -6.22
CA TRP A 120 0.56 -10.55 -5.79
C TRP A 120 1.19 -10.16 -4.47
N ALA A 121 1.21 -8.84 -4.21
CA ALA A 121 1.35 -8.31 -2.87
C ALA A 121 0.33 -7.21 -2.57
N TRP A 122 0.04 -7.01 -1.29
CA TRP A 122 -0.76 -5.87 -0.84
C TRP A 122 0.16 -4.87 -0.15
N LEU A 123 0.17 -3.65 -0.66
CA LEU A 123 0.76 -2.49 0.00
C LEU A 123 -0.36 -1.83 0.81
N CYS A 124 -0.22 -1.76 2.11
CA CYS A 124 -1.21 -1.12 2.97
C CYS A 124 -0.70 0.29 3.33
N PHE A 125 -1.42 1.30 2.85
CA PHE A 125 -1.12 2.70 3.12
C PHE A 125 -1.96 3.19 4.29
N ILE A 126 -1.31 3.35 5.44
CA ILE A 126 -1.94 3.80 6.69
C ILE A 126 -1.73 5.31 6.81
N HIS A 127 -2.80 6.07 6.64
CA HIS A 127 -2.78 7.52 6.53
C HIS A 127 -3.26 8.25 7.79
N ARG A 128 -3.10 7.63 8.97
CA ARG A 128 -3.61 8.18 10.23
C ARG A 128 -2.56 8.99 10.99
N TRP A 129 -2.83 10.29 11.17
CA TRP A 129 -2.91 10.90 12.52
C TRP A 129 -3.70 12.21 12.55
N GLY A 130 -5.02 12.06 12.69
CA GLY A 130 -5.99 13.13 12.88
C GLY A 130 -7.37 12.59 12.51
N ARG A 131 -8.43 12.90 13.27
CA ARG A 131 -9.81 12.46 12.98
C ARG A 131 -10.35 12.87 11.60
N ALA A 132 -9.56 13.59 10.79
CA ALA A 132 -9.91 14.11 9.48
C ALA A 132 -9.77 13.12 8.31
N PHE A 133 -8.87 12.12 8.39
CA PHE A 133 -8.46 11.38 7.18
C PHE A 133 -9.36 10.24 6.73
N GLN A 134 -10.25 9.72 7.59
CA GLN A 134 -11.26 8.75 7.13
C GLN A 134 -12.23 9.35 6.10
N ALA A 135 -12.37 10.69 6.03
CA ALA A 135 -13.23 11.38 5.07
C ALA A 135 -12.48 11.85 3.81
N ASN A 136 -11.16 12.00 3.87
CA ASN A 136 -10.37 12.68 2.86
C ASN A 136 -9.44 11.73 2.09
N CYS A 137 -9.86 10.47 1.93
CA CYS A 137 -9.22 9.55 1.00
C CYS A 137 -9.96 9.62 -0.33
N GLU A 138 -9.21 9.60 -1.42
CA GLU A 138 -9.72 9.68 -2.78
C GLU A 138 -9.11 8.61 -3.66
N LEU A 139 -9.86 8.34 -4.71
CA LEU A 139 -9.74 7.15 -5.50
C LEU A 139 -10.07 7.50 -6.97
N PRO A 140 -9.27 7.04 -7.96
CA PRO A 140 -9.31 7.56 -9.34
C PRO A 140 -10.41 6.90 -10.18
N VAL A 141 -11.67 7.08 -9.78
CA VAL A 141 -12.88 6.44 -10.35
C VAL A 141 -13.90 7.42 -10.94
N GLY A 142 -13.58 8.71 -10.93
CA GLY A 142 -14.39 9.76 -11.53
C GLY A 142 -14.19 9.88 -13.04
N GLU A 143 -14.83 10.88 -13.62
CA GLU A 143 -14.68 11.22 -15.04
C GLU A 143 -13.26 11.74 -15.35
N PRO A 144 -12.77 11.65 -16.59
CA PRO A 144 -11.40 12.06 -16.94
C PRO A 144 -11.02 13.49 -16.51
N GLU A 145 -11.99 14.42 -16.49
CA GLU A 145 -11.77 15.81 -16.09
C GLU A 145 -11.70 16.00 -14.57
N ASP A 146 -12.34 15.12 -13.79
CA ASP A 146 -12.29 15.09 -12.33
C ASP A 146 -12.24 13.64 -11.82
N PRO A 147 -11.08 12.97 -11.96
CA PRO A 147 -11.00 11.53 -11.79
C PRO A 147 -11.06 11.10 -10.33
N TRP A 148 -10.95 12.03 -9.38
CA TRP A 148 -10.76 11.70 -7.97
C TRP A 148 -12.06 11.82 -7.19
N VAL A 149 -12.56 10.69 -6.72
CA VAL A 149 -13.80 10.61 -5.95
C VAL A 149 -13.47 10.27 -4.51
N ALA A 150 -14.05 11.02 -3.57
CA ALA A 150 -13.90 10.76 -2.15
C ALA A 150 -14.55 9.42 -1.79
N VAL A 151 -13.85 8.59 -1.01
CA VAL A 151 -14.28 7.22 -0.71
C VAL A 151 -15.63 7.18 0.01
N ASN A 152 -15.93 8.19 0.82
CA ASN A 152 -17.20 8.33 1.54
C ASN A 152 -18.40 8.68 0.65
N CYS A 153 -18.18 9.16 -0.57
CA CYS A 153 -19.22 9.48 -1.55
C CYS A 153 -19.60 8.27 -2.42
N LEU A 154 -18.91 7.14 -2.27
CA LEU A 154 -19.18 5.93 -3.02
C LEU A 154 -20.34 5.15 -2.39
N ASP A 155 -21.28 4.71 -3.22
CA ASP A 155 -22.43 3.92 -2.79
C ASP A 155 -21.97 2.64 -2.07
N ALA A 156 -22.40 2.47 -0.82
CA ALA A 156 -22.01 1.35 0.03
C ALA A 156 -23.19 0.40 0.29
N PRO A 157 -23.06 -0.93 0.08
CA PRO A 157 -23.76 -1.88 0.91
C PRO A 157 -23.06 -2.04 2.28
N LEU A 158 -23.77 -2.58 3.27
CA LEU A 158 -23.41 -2.65 4.70
C LEU A 158 -22.09 -3.38 5.06
N GLU A 159 -21.32 -3.90 4.11
CA GLU A 159 -20.10 -4.69 4.34
C GLU A 159 -18.97 -4.21 3.40
N ARG A 160 -17.90 -3.62 3.97
CA ARG A 160 -16.93 -2.81 3.22
C ARG A 160 -15.56 -3.46 3.00
N TRP A 161 -15.38 -4.21 1.91
CA TRP A 161 -14.06 -4.52 1.34
C TRP A 161 -14.15 -4.34 -0.17
N LEU A 162 -13.68 -3.22 -0.70
CA LEU A 162 -13.65 -3.00 -2.15
C LEU A 162 -12.39 -3.62 -2.76
N LYS A 163 -12.47 -4.08 -4.01
CA LYS A 163 -11.34 -4.48 -4.86
C LYS A 163 -11.59 -3.97 -6.28
N TRP A 164 -10.94 -2.89 -6.64
CA TRP A 164 -11.07 -2.27 -7.95
C TRP A 164 -9.91 -2.59 -8.84
N CYS A 165 -10.17 -2.78 -10.12
CA CYS A 165 -9.14 -3.09 -11.09
C CYS A 165 -8.91 -1.90 -12.03
N PRO A 166 -7.77 -1.18 -11.95
CA PRO A 166 -7.47 -0.09 -12.86
C PRO A 166 -7.06 -0.58 -14.26
N VAL A 167 -6.79 -1.88 -14.41
CA VAL A 167 -6.39 -2.50 -15.67
C VAL A 167 -7.45 -3.51 -16.10
N ALA A 168 -8.17 -3.21 -17.18
CA ALA A 168 -9.30 -4.03 -17.64
C ALA A 168 -8.94 -5.50 -17.90
N GLU A 169 -7.73 -5.76 -18.41
CA GLU A 169 -7.21 -7.11 -18.71
C GLU A 169 -7.10 -8.00 -17.46
N HIS A 170 -7.00 -7.40 -16.28
CA HIS A 170 -6.86 -8.12 -15.02
C HIS A 170 -8.15 -8.14 -14.19
N ALA A 171 -9.27 -7.68 -14.75
CA ALA A 171 -10.56 -7.62 -14.06
C ALA A 171 -11.03 -9.01 -13.58
N GLU A 172 -10.77 -10.07 -14.36
CA GLU A 172 -11.10 -11.45 -13.96
C GLU A 172 -10.28 -11.90 -12.74
N ILE A 173 -9.00 -11.51 -12.67
CA ILE A 173 -8.15 -11.83 -11.53
C ILE A 173 -8.61 -11.07 -10.28
N ALA A 174 -8.93 -9.79 -10.43
CA ALA A 174 -9.51 -8.99 -9.35
C ALA A 174 -10.81 -9.61 -8.80
N GLN A 175 -11.70 -10.08 -9.70
CA GLN A 175 -12.94 -10.78 -9.33
C GLN A 175 -12.65 -12.10 -8.59
N ARG A 176 -11.68 -12.89 -9.06
CA ARG A 176 -11.29 -14.17 -8.44
C ARG A 176 -10.70 -13.96 -7.05
N ILE A 177 -9.76 -13.02 -6.94
CA ILE A 177 -9.19 -12.57 -5.66
C ILE A 177 -10.31 -12.05 -4.75
N GLY A 178 -11.36 -11.45 -5.28
CA GLY A 178 -12.54 -11.08 -4.51
C GLY A 178 -13.37 -12.23 -3.99
N GLY A 179 -13.72 -13.17 -4.85
CA GLY A 179 -14.57 -14.32 -4.54
C GLY A 179 -14.02 -15.21 -3.42
N ASN A 180 -12.69 -15.34 -3.32
CA ASN A 180 -12.03 -16.19 -2.32
C ASN A 180 -12.10 -15.65 -0.88
N HIS A 181 -12.67 -14.47 -0.65
CA HIS A 181 -12.86 -13.90 0.69
C HIS A 181 -14.15 -14.36 1.39
N GLN A 182 -14.96 -15.23 0.77
CA GLN A 182 -16.19 -15.89 1.29
C GLN A 182 -17.26 -15.05 2.02
N ALA A 183 -17.07 -13.75 2.24
CA ALA A 183 -18.06 -12.79 2.71
C ALA A 183 -17.45 -11.39 2.62
N ARG A 184 -17.64 -10.73 1.47
CA ARG A 184 -17.72 -9.27 1.29
C ARG A 184 -17.86 -8.94 -0.20
N TRP A 185 -19.01 -8.38 -0.54
CA TRP A 185 -19.41 -8.05 -1.90
C TRP A 185 -18.46 -7.07 -2.59
N GLN A 186 -18.29 -7.23 -3.91
CA GLN A 186 -17.44 -6.37 -4.73
C GLN A 186 -18.26 -5.75 -5.87
N PRO A 187 -18.54 -4.44 -5.85
CA PRO A 187 -18.95 -3.76 -7.06
C PRO A 187 -17.78 -3.67 -8.03
N HIS A 188 -18.08 -3.92 -9.30
CA HIS A 188 -17.17 -3.67 -10.40
C HIS A 188 -17.08 -2.15 -10.60
N ILE A 189 -15.98 -1.55 -10.18
CA ILE A 189 -15.66 -0.14 -10.45
C ILE A 189 -14.39 -0.12 -11.28
N GLN A 190 -14.44 0.59 -12.41
CA GLN A 190 -13.30 0.78 -13.30
C GLN A 190 -12.51 2.00 -12.82
N ALA A 191 -11.40 1.74 -12.14
CA ALA A 191 -10.43 2.80 -11.86
C ALA A 191 -9.65 3.12 -13.13
N THR A 192 -9.17 4.36 -13.22
CA THR A 192 -8.38 4.81 -14.38
C THR A 192 -6.88 4.63 -14.16
N GLN A 193 -6.44 4.50 -12.91
CA GLN A 193 -5.03 4.40 -12.50
C GLN A 193 -4.85 3.59 -11.22
N GLY A 194 -3.69 2.96 -11.06
CA GLY A 194 -3.25 2.30 -9.84
C GLY A 194 -2.73 3.28 -8.80
N ALA A 195 -3.63 4.13 -8.28
CA ALA A 195 -3.28 5.20 -7.37
C ALA A 195 -4.32 5.41 -6.28
N VAL A 196 -3.85 5.81 -5.10
CA VAL A 196 -4.70 6.22 -3.97
C VAL A 196 -4.11 7.48 -3.37
N ARG A 197 -4.94 8.42 -2.95
CA ARG A 197 -4.44 9.62 -2.26
C ARG A 197 -5.26 9.97 -1.04
N ALA A 198 -4.59 10.53 -0.06
CA ALA A 198 -5.20 11.10 1.13
C ALA A 198 -4.86 12.59 1.19
N TRP A 199 -5.77 13.41 1.74
CA TRP A 199 -5.55 14.85 1.80
C TRP A 199 -6.04 15.50 3.10
N ARG A 200 -5.50 16.68 3.40
CA ARG A 200 -6.04 17.60 4.43
C ARG A 200 -6.07 19.02 3.92
N VAL A 201 -6.78 19.87 4.66
CA VAL A 201 -6.67 21.32 4.54
C VAL A 201 -5.75 21.82 5.64
N ASP A 202 -4.79 22.67 5.26
CA ASP A 202 -4.00 23.47 6.18
C ASP A 202 -4.02 24.93 5.72
N GLY A 203 -4.65 25.79 6.52
CA GLY A 203 -4.88 27.20 6.18
C GLY A 203 -5.60 27.36 4.84
N ALA A 204 -4.89 27.92 3.85
CA ALA A 204 -5.39 28.17 2.49
C ALA A 204 -4.88 27.14 1.47
N SER A 205 -4.28 26.04 1.94
CA SER A 205 -3.73 24.97 1.10
C SER A 205 -4.46 23.65 1.38
N GLN A 206 -4.57 22.84 0.34
CA GLN A 206 -4.93 21.42 0.42
C GLN A 206 -3.66 20.62 0.18
N GLN A 207 -3.27 19.85 1.19
CA GLN A 207 -2.07 19.03 1.18
C GLN A 207 -2.44 17.58 0.85
N PHE A 208 -1.68 16.96 -0.05
CA PHE A 208 -1.91 15.60 -0.53
C PHE A 208 -0.72 14.70 -0.29
N ILE A 209 -1.03 13.43 -0.03
CA ILE A 209 -0.11 12.33 -0.15
C ILE A 209 -0.71 11.28 -1.08
N GLN A 210 0.05 10.82 -2.07
CA GLN A 210 -0.44 9.93 -3.11
C GLN A 210 0.49 8.75 -3.29
N LEU A 211 -0.04 7.54 -3.13
CA LEU A 211 0.66 6.30 -3.46
C LEU A 211 0.26 5.87 -4.87
N THR A 212 1.23 5.66 -5.74
CA THR A 212 1.03 5.21 -7.13
C THR A 212 1.91 4.00 -7.43
N SER A 213 1.41 3.11 -8.28
CA SER A 213 2.23 2.07 -8.91
C SER A 213 1.64 1.73 -10.29
N PRO A 214 2.47 1.63 -11.35
CA PRO A 214 2.01 1.12 -12.64
C PRO A 214 1.61 -0.37 -12.56
N ASP A 215 2.16 -1.09 -11.59
CA ASP A 215 1.91 -2.52 -11.36
C ASP A 215 0.73 -2.75 -10.41
N ALA A 216 0.08 -1.68 -9.95
CA ALA A 216 -1.10 -1.77 -9.12
C ALA A 216 -2.30 -2.16 -9.96
N ILE A 217 -2.91 -3.26 -9.54
CA ILE A 217 -4.02 -3.89 -10.23
C ILE A 217 -5.23 -4.00 -9.31
N ILE A 218 -5.07 -3.87 -7.99
CA ILE A 218 -6.22 -3.89 -7.09
C ILE A 218 -6.16 -2.71 -6.13
N LEU A 219 -7.25 -1.95 -6.01
CA LEU A 219 -7.39 -0.95 -4.94
C LEU A 219 -8.46 -1.42 -3.97
N GLY A 220 -8.09 -1.48 -2.70
CA GLY A 220 -8.97 -1.87 -1.61
C GLY A 220 -9.07 -0.82 -0.53
N TRP A 221 -10.23 -0.80 0.12
CA TRP A 221 -10.47 0.06 1.26
C TRP A 221 -11.14 -0.73 2.38
N SER A 222 -10.73 -0.43 3.60
CA SER A 222 -11.29 -1.04 4.81
C SER A 222 -11.86 0.03 5.75
N HIS A 223 -12.71 -0.36 6.70
CA HIS A 223 -13.16 0.54 7.78
C HIS A 223 -12.01 1.01 8.70
N TRP A 224 -10.87 0.35 8.62
CA TRP A 224 -9.63 0.77 9.25
C TRP A 224 -9.04 1.93 8.44
N PRO A 225 -8.26 2.87 9.01
CA PRO A 225 -7.77 4.06 8.30
C PRO A 225 -6.61 3.72 7.37
N CYS A 226 -6.80 2.70 6.53
CA CYS A 226 -5.87 2.25 5.51
C CYS A 226 -6.57 2.12 4.17
N THR A 227 -5.77 2.32 3.12
CA THR A 227 -6.15 1.98 1.76
C THR A 227 -5.11 0.99 1.27
N ASP A 228 -5.55 -0.12 0.72
CA ASP A 228 -4.70 -1.21 0.29
C ASP A 228 -4.54 -1.16 -1.22
N MET A 229 -3.34 -1.43 -1.70
CA MET A 229 -2.99 -1.48 -3.11
C MET A 229 -2.38 -2.85 -3.43
N GLY A 230 -3.12 -3.67 -4.14
CA GLY A 230 -2.66 -4.93 -4.71
C GLY A 230 -1.78 -4.68 -5.92
N VAL A 231 -0.51 -5.08 -5.83
CA VAL A 231 0.49 -5.05 -6.90
C VAL A 231 0.74 -6.46 -7.43
N HIS A 232 0.98 -6.57 -8.73
CA HIS A 232 1.07 -7.86 -9.42
C HIS A 232 2.46 -8.09 -10.00
N PHE A 233 3.01 -9.26 -9.70
CA PHE A 233 4.33 -9.71 -10.14
C PHE A 233 4.26 -10.63 -11.37
N GLY A 234 3.06 -10.97 -11.84
CA GLY A 234 2.85 -11.97 -12.87
C GLY A 234 3.06 -13.40 -12.37
N THR A 235 3.18 -14.33 -13.32
CA THR A 235 3.61 -15.69 -13.03
C THR A 235 5.11 -15.72 -12.75
N LEU A 236 5.51 -16.37 -11.66
CA LEU A 236 6.91 -16.55 -11.28
C LEU A 236 7.31 -18.03 -11.35
N GLU A 237 8.19 -18.36 -12.27
CA GLU A 237 8.81 -19.67 -12.39
C GLU A 237 9.79 -19.96 -11.24
N PRO A 238 10.13 -21.24 -10.96
CA PRO A 238 11.17 -21.59 -10.00
C PRO A 238 12.50 -20.84 -10.27
N GLY A 239 12.96 -20.09 -9.27
CA GLY A 239 14.17 -19.27 -9.32
C GLY A 239 13.98 -17.88 -9.93
N GLN A 240 12.81 -17.56 -10.48
CA GLN A 240 12.53 -16.25 -11.06
C GLN A 240 12.30 -15.20 -9.96
N THR A 241 12.73 -13.98 -10.25
CA THR A 241 12.37 -12.80 -9.48
C THR A 241 11.45 -11.91 -10.29
N GLY A 242 10.29 -11.58 -9.73
CA GLY A 242 9.42 -10.51 -10.21
C GLY A 242 9.71 -9.24 -9.43
N THR A 243 9.53 -8.09 -10.08
CA THR A 243 9.74 -6.79 -9.45
C THR A 243 8.59 -5.88 -9.79
N VAL A 244 8.14 -5.12 -8.80
CA VAL A 244 7.17 -4.03 -8.96
C VAL A 244 7.73 -2.76 -8.34
N SER A 245 7.30 -1.62 -8.87
CA SER A 245 7.77 -0.33 -8.40
C SER A 245 6.62 0.64 -8.18
N GLY A 246 6.89 1.71 -7.45
CA GLY A 246 5.93 2.78 -7.29
C GLY A 246 6.49 3.98 -6.55
N GLN A 247 5.61 4.94 -6.29
CA GLN A 247 5.97 6.22 -5.73
C GLN A 247 4.97 6.67 -4.67
N LEU A 248 5.47 7.32 -3.63
CA LEU A 248 4.68 8.08 -2.65
C LEU A 248 5.02 9.56 -2.83
N GLU A 249 4.07 10.35 -3.30
CA GLU A 249 4.25 11.76 -3.65
C GLU A 249 3.60 12.67 -2.61
N PHE A 250 4.21 13.81 -2.36
CA PHE A 250 3.69 14.88 -1.51
C PHE A 250 3.51 16.13 -2.34
N PHE A 251 2.32 16.74 -2.31
CA PHE A 251 2.06 17.97 -3.06
C PHE A 251 0.94 18.80 -2.45
N GLU A 252 0.87 20.07 -2.83
CA GLU A 252 -0.15 21.00 -2.35
C GLU A 252 -0.93 21.62 -3.51
N LYS A 253 -2.17 22.00 -3.24
CA LYS A 253 -3.01 22.80 -4.13
C LYS A 253 -3.63 23.95 -3.33
N SER A 254 -3.91 25.07 -3.97
CA SER A 254 -4.67 26.15 -3.34
C SER A 254 -6.06 25.66 -2.96
N PHE A 255 -6.47 25.92 -1.71
CA PHE A 255 -7.80 25.58 -1.20
C PHE A 255 -8.63 26.85 -0.96
N VAL A 256 -9.79 26.92 -1.60
CA VAL A 256 -10.78 27.96 -1.36
C VAL A 256 -12.05 27.25 -0.88
N PRO A 257 -12.45 27.38 0.41
CA PRO A 257 -13.69 26.80 0.90
C PRO A 257 -14.87 27.32 0.07
N ILE A 258 -15.74 26.41 -0.38
CA ILE A 258 -16.99 26.73 -1.08
C ILE A 258 -18.03 27.24 -0.08
#